data_AF-A0A6V7M9T7-F1
#
_entry.id   AF-A0A6V7M9T7-F1
#
_cell.length_a   1.000
_cell.length_b   1.000
_cell.length_c   1.000
_cell.angle_alpha   90.00
_cell.angle_beta   90.00
_cell.angle_gamma   90.00
#
_symmetry.space_group_name_H-M   'P 1'
#
loop_
_entity.id
_entity.type
_entity.pdbx_description
1 polymer ?
#
loop_
_entity_poly.entity_id
_entity_poly.type
_entity_poly.pdbx_seq_one_letter_code
_entity_poly.pdbx_strand_id
1 'polypeptide(L)'
;MEIDEDSDIETIDSDGWLEDTENPVNKNDCLFCDHHSKSLVKNLKHMTAAHSFFIPDPEYCVDLKGLLKYLGEKIFAGYMCIWCNEKGKAFHSAERAQAHMLDKGHCKMLHEGEALAEYADFYDYSSSYPDAENIDPDTEVEIPELDDGDYQLVLPSGSVIGHRSLMKYYKQSFDPNRAVAVPKSDKLKRVLHHYRALGWNETQKGVVTKKARDIKYMQRLRARYSTQLQFKANKMQKHFRPQVNF
;
A
#
# COMPACT_ATOMS: atom_id res chain seq x y z
N MET A 1 35.01 -38.22 -63.69
CA MET A 1 34.14 -37.24 -63.03
C MET A 1 34.84 -36.87 -61.75
N GLU A 2 35.73 -35.89 -61.86
CA GLU A 2 36.33 -35.24 -60.72
C GLU A 2 35.25 -34.34 -60.13
N ILE A 3 35.03 -34.45 -58.82
CA ILE A 3 34.02 -33.71 -58.08
C ILE A 3 34.79 -32.57 -57.43
N ASP A 4 34.59 -31.35 -57.94
CA ASP A 4 35.11 -30.12 -57.37
C ASP A 4 34.30 -29.77 -56.12
N GLU A 5 34.93 -29.85 -54.95
CA GLU A 5 34.40 -29.36 -53.67
C GLU A 5 35.01 -27.97 -53.38
N ASP A 6 34.46 -26.91 -53.97
CA ASP A 6 34.67 -25.54 -53.50
C ASP A 6 33.61 -25.23 -52.43
N SER A 7 34.04 -25.33 -51.17
CA SER A 7 33.31 -24.75 -50.03
C SER A 7 34.10 -23.56 -49.52
N ASP A 8 33.79 -22.40 -50.08
CA ASP A 8 34.23 -21.10 -49.57
C ASP A 8 33.61 -20.89 -48.18
N ILE A 9 34.31 -21.36 -47.15
CA ILE A 9 34.02 -20.97 -45.78
C ILE A 9 34.65 -19.59 -45.56
N GLU A 10 33.82 -18.55 -45.69
CA GLU A 10 34.21 -17.22 -45.24
C GLU A 10 34.57 -17.31 -43.76
N THR A 11 35.86 -17.18 -43.46
CA THR A 11 36.34 -16.94 -42.12
C THR A 11 35.85 -15.55 -41.73
N ILE A 12 34.69 -15.51 -41.08
CA ILE A 12 34.26 -14.34 -40.32
C ILE A 12 35.37 -14.09 -39.29
N ASP A 13 36.13 -13.03 -39.56
CA ASP A 13 37.08 -12.41 -38.66
C ASP A 13 36.31 -12.02 -37.40
N SER A 14 36.39 -12.86 -36.37
CA SER A 14 35.66 -12.73 -35.10
C SER A 14 36.41 -11.83 -34.12
N ASP A 15 37.21 -10.90 -34.66
CA ASP A 15 38.22 -10.15 -33.91
C ASP A 15 37.97 -8.63 -34.03
N GLY A 16 36.92 -8.23 -34.73
CA GLY A 16 36.72 -6.86 -35.22
C GLY A 16 35.90 -5.89 -34.37
N TRP A 17 35.58 -6.15 -33.10
CA TRP A 17 34.74 -5.21 -32.32
C TRP A 17 35.02 -5.21 -30.81
N LEU A 18 36.26 -4.86 -30.42
CA LEU A 18 36.45 -4.08 -29.19
C LEU A 18 36.78 -2.67 -29.64
N GLU A 19 35.77 -1.94 -30.11
CA GLU A 19 35.86 -0.48 -30.12
C GLU A 19 36.01 -0.07 -28.66
N ASP A 20 37.21 0.36 -28.29
CA ASP A 20 37.51 1.02 -27.02
C ASP A 20 36.56 2.23 -26.89
N THR A 21 35.35 1.97 -26.42
CA THR A 21 34.35 2.99 -26.14
C THR A 21 34.89 3.76 -24.93
N GLU A 22 35.65 4.82 -25.23
CA GLU A 22 36.31 5.63 -24.21
C GLU A 22 35.27 6.15 -23.22
N ASN A 23 35.30 5.61 -22.01
CA ASN A 23 34.37 5.99 -20.97
C ASN A 23 34.56 7.49 -20.62
N PRO A 24 33.54 8.35 -20.80
CA PRO A 24 33.64 9.80 -20.61
C PRO A 24 34.02 10.20 -19.18
N VAL A 25 33.79 9.32 -18.21
CA VAL A 25 34.20 9.52 -16.82
C VAL A 25 35.71 9.66 -16.68
N ASN A 26 36.50 8.97 -17.53
CA ASN A 26 37.97 9.10 -17.52
C ASN A 26 38.43 10.51 -17.90
N LYS A 27 37.65 11.22 -18.70
CA LYS A 27 37.90 12.61 -19.12
C LYS A 27 37.23 13.65 -18.24
N ASN A 28 36.49 13.24 -17.21
CA ASN A 28 35.62 14.11 -16.39
C ASN A 28 34.48 14.77 -17.19
N ASP A 29 33.97 14.10 -18.22
CA ASP A 29 32.78 14.51 -18.95
C ASP A 29 31.51 14.03 -18.23
N CYS A 30 30.42 14.78 -18.37
CA CYS A 30 29.13 14.43 -17.78
C CYS A 30 28.57 13.14 -18.43
N LEU A 31 27.92 12.29 -17.64
CA LEU A 31 27.31 11.04 -18.14
C LEU A 31 26.07 11.28 -19.01
N PHE A 32 25.41 12.43 -18.87
CA PHE A 32 24.09 12.67 -19.46
C PHE A 32 24.07 13.77 -20.52
N CYS A 33 25.12 14.59 -20.62
CA CYS A 33 25.20 15.68 -21.59
C CYS A 33 26.65 15.99 -21.99
N ASP A 34 26.84 16.89 -22.95
CA ASP A 34 28.15 17.26 -23.51
C ASP A 34 28.98 18.21 -22.61
N HIS A 35 28.69 18.29 -21.31
CA HIS A 35 29.38 19.20 -20.40
C HIS A 35 30.67 18.57 -19.85
N HIS A 36 31.81 19.15 -20.23
CA HIS A 36 33.13 18.82 -19.68
C HIS A 36 33.41 19.58 -18.37
N SER A 37 33.89 18.87 -17.35
CA SER A 37 34.25 19.46 -16.06
C SER A 37 35.75 19.33 -15.77
N LYS A 38 36.33 20.38 -15.15
CA LYS A 38 37.76 20.39 -14.77
C LYS A 38 38.14 19.39 -13.66
N SER A 39 37.17 18.84 -12.94
CA SER A 39 37.39 17.94 -11.81
C SER A 39 36.14 17.10 -11.56
N LEU A 40 36.30 15.85 -11.13
CA LEU A 40 35.21 14.93 -10.81
C LEU A 40 34.19 15.51 -9.82
N VAL A 41 34.64 16.25 -8.80
CA VAL A 41 33.74 16.92 -7.83
C VAL A 41 32.85 17.98 -8.50
N LYS A 42 33.38 18.74 -9.46
CA LYS A 42 32.59 19.71 -10.23
C LYS A 42 31.62 19.02 -11.19
N ASN A 43 32.03 17.88 -11.76
CA ASN A 43 31.17 17.06 -12.59
C ASN A 43 29.97 16.56 -11.78
N LEU A 44 30.21 15.99 -10.60
CA LEU A 44 29.13 15.56 -9.69
C LEU A 44 28.21 16.73 -9.29
N LYS A 45 28.75 17.92 -9.02
CA LYS A 45 27.94 19.12 -8.77
C LYS A 45 27.09 19.53 -9.98
N HIS A 46 27.61 19.36 -11.19
CA HIS A 46 26.85 19.58 -12.40
C HIS A 46 25.76 18.50 -12.59
N MET A 47 26.08 17.22 -12.42
CA MET A 47 25.13 16.11 -12.53
C MET A 47 24.00 16.21 -11.51
N THR A 48 24.30 16.60 -10.27
CA THR A 48 23.29 16.86 -9.22
C THR A 48 22.40 18.04 -9.57
N ALA A 49 22.96 19.17 -10.05
CA ALA A 49 22.20 20.38 -10.32
C ALA A 49 21.40 20.35 -11.64
N ALA A 50 22.01 19.85 -12.73
CA ALA A 50 21.43 19.86 -14.06
C ALA A 50 20.60 18.60 -14.36
N HIS A 51 20.98 17.45 -13.78
CA HIS A 51 20.37 16.16 -14.09
C HIS A 51 19.74 15.46 -12.88
N SER A 52 19.73 16.09 -11.70
CA SER A 52 19.18 15.51 -10.46
C SER A 52 19.74 14.11 -10.13
N PHE A 53 21.00 13.87 -10.50
CA PHE A 53 21.69 12.62 -10.19
C PHE A 53 22.16 12.63 -8.74
N PHE A 54 21.75 11.63 -7.97
CA PHE A 54 22.15 11.44 -6.59
C PHE A 54 22.77 10.06 -6.40
N ILE A 55 23.82 10.01 -5.58
CA ILE A 55 24.47 8.78 -5.15
C ILE A 55 23.81 8.39 -3.82
N PRO A 56 23.16 7.21 -3.75
CA PRO A 56 22.62 6.66 -2.50
C PRO A 56 23.73 6.49 -1.46
N ASP A 57 23.39 6.62 -0.18
CA ASP A 57 24.24 6.22 0.94
C ASP A 57 25.73 6.64 0.80
N PRO A 58 26.02 7.94 0.55
CA PRO A 58 27.37 8.40 0.23
C PRO A 58 28.37 8.20 1.37
N GLU A 59 27.89 7.96 2.59
CA GLU A 59 28.70 7.66 3.78
C GLU A 59 29.36 6.28 3.69
N TYR A 60 28.75 5.35 2.96
CA TYR A 60 29.20 3.96 2.82
C TYR A 60 29.83 3.67 1.46
N CYS A 61 29.95 4.68 0.58
CA CYS A 61 30.56 4.49 -0.74
C CYS A 61 32.09 4.61 -0.65
N VAL A 62 32.79 3.48 -0.74
CA VAL A 62 34.26 3.41 -0.62
C VAL A 62 34.94 3.85 -1.93
N ASP A 63 34.39 3.46 -3.08
CA ASP A 63 34.95 3.81 -4.40
C ASP A 63 33.92 4.51 -5.31
N LEU A 64 33.77 5.81 -5.07
CA LEU A 64 32.95 6.69 -5.93
C LEU A 64 33.45 6.74 -7.39
N LYS A 65 34.76 6.59 -7.61
CA LYS A 65 35.34 6.71 -8.96
C LYS A 65 35.07 5.43 -9.75
N GLY A 66 35.23 4.27 -9.13
CA GLY A 66 34.85 2.98 -9.68
C GLY A 66 33.37 2.92 -10.03
N LEU A 67 32.50 3.35 -9.09
CA LEU A 67 31.06 3.39 -9.31
C LEU A 67 30.70 4.22 -10.55
N LEU A 68 31.23 5.45 -10.66
CA LEU A 68 30.94 6.30 -11.82
C LEU A 68 31.45 5.70 -13.13
N LYS A 69 32.63 5.07 -13.12
CA LYS A 69 33.15 4.37 -14.30
C LYS A 69 32.21 3.24 -14.73
N TYR A 70 31.78 2.41 -13.80
CA TYR A 70 30.84 1.33 -14.08
C TYR A 70 29.52 1.86 -14.66
N LEU A 71 28.98 2.95 -14.09
CA LEU A 71 27.79 3.60 -14.65
C LEU A 71 28.02 4.16 -16.05
N GLY A 72 29.22 4.68 -16.32
CA GLY A 72 29.64 5.10 -17.65
C GLY A 72 29.69 3.93 -18.64
N GLU A 73 30.27 2.81 -18.26
CA GLU A 73 30.29 1.59 -19.09
C GLU A 73 28.86 1.09 -19.38
N LYS A 74 27.96 1.15 -18.39
CA LYS A 74 26.55 0.78 -18.55
C LYS A 74 25.82 1.61 -19.62
N ILE A 75 26.11 2.91 -19.70
CA ILE A 75 25.51 3.82 -20.69
C ILE A 75 26.19 3.71 -22.05
N PHE A 76 27.53 3.74 -22.09
CA PHE A 76 28.30 3.94 -23.32
C PHE A 76 28.71 2.63 -24.00
N ALA A 77 28.99 1.57 -23.24
CA ALA A 77 29.28 0.25 -23.78
C ALA A 77 28.01 -0.63 -23.82
N GLY A 78 27.20 -0.57 -22.75
CA GLY A 78 25.97 -1.35 -22.65
C GLY A 78 24.76 -0.76 -23.38
N TYR A 79 24.78 0.54 -23.71
CA TYR A 79 23.61 1.26 -24.23
C TYR A 79 22.35 1.03 -23.37
N MET A 80 22.51 1.04 -22.05
CA MET A 80 21.45 0.77 -21.08
C MET A 80 21.14 2.01 -20.23
N CYS A 81 19.86 2.12 -19.86
CA CYS A 81 19.41 3.14 -18.91
C CYS A 81 19.61 2.65 -17.47
N ILE A 82 20.33 3.43 -16.66
CA ILE A 82 20.69 3.09 -15.27
C ILE A 82 19.45 2.87 -14.37
N TRP A 83 18.34 3.54 -14.67
CA TRP A 83 17.11 3.41 -13.87
C TRP A 83 16.23 2.25 -14.34
N CYS A 84 16.09 2.07 -15.66
CA CYS A 84 15.24 1.03 -16.20
C CYS A 84 15.86 -0.37 -16.07
N ASN A 85 17.19 -0.46 -16.04
CA ASN A 85 17.94 -1.70 -16.15
C ASN A 85 17.28 -2.62 -17.21
N GLU A 86 17.02 -3.88 -16.85
CA GLU A 86 16.47 -4.90 -17.72
C GLU A 86 14.97 -4.77 -18.00
N LYS A 87 14.25 -3.98 -17.20
CA LYS A 87 12.82 -3.70 -17.43
C LYS A 87 12.62 -2.72 -18.59
N GLY A 88 13.70 -2.10 -19.06
CA GLY A 88 13.72 -1.12 -20.13
C GLY A 88 13.86 -1.71 -21.53
N LYS A 89 13.79 -0.83 -22.53
CA LYS A 89 14.23 -1.16 -23.89
C LYS A 89 15.75 -1.08 -23.95
N ALA A 90 16.41 -2.05 -24.58
CA ALA A 90 17.80 -1.92 -24.97
C ALA A 90 17.92 -0.83 -26.06
N PHE A 91 18.94 0.01 -25.97
CA PHE A 91 19.21 1.03 -26.98
C PHE A 91 20.31 0.57 -27.94
N HIS A 92 20.37 1.22 -29.11
CA HIS A 92 21.38 0.91 -30.13
C HIS A 92 22.54 1.92 -30.14
N SER A 93 22.47 2.97 -29.32
CA SER A 93 23.53 3.97 -29.19
C SER A 93 23.47 4.67 -27.83
N ALA A 94 24.61 5.20 -27.38
CA ALA A 94 24.72 5.95 -26.13
C ALA A 94 23.87 7.23 -26.16
N GLU A 95 23.85 7.94 -27.30
CA GLU A 95 23.03 9.13 -27.49
C GLU A 95 21.53 8.85 -27.29
N ARG A 96 21.04 7.69 -27.77
CA ARG A 96 19.65 7.28 -27.55
C ARG A 96 19.37 6.94 -26.09
N ALA A 97 20.31 6.29 -25.40
CA ALA A 97 20.18 6.01 -23.98
C ALA A 97 20.15 7.32 -23.17
N GLN A 98 21.05 8.27 -23.46
CA GLN A 98 21.07 9.59 -22.82
C GLN A 98 19.80 10.39 -23.08
N ALA A 99 19.33 10.46 -24.32
CA ALA A 99 18.07 11.13 -24.67
C ALA A 99 16.89 10.54 -23.88
N HIS A 100 16.80 9.20 -23.80
CA HIS A 100 15.79 8.54 -22.98
C HIS A 100 15.90 8.92 -21.49
N MET A 101 17.12 9.00 -20.97
CA MET A 101 17.37 9.33 -19.58
C MET A 101 16.95 10.77 -19.26
N LEU A 102 17.22 11.71 -20.17
CA LEU A 102 16.80 13.10 -20.04
C LEU A 102 15.27 13.25 -20.18
N ASP A 103 14.68 12.67 -21.22
CA ASP A 103 13.24 12.79 -21.52
C ASP A 103 12.37 12.24 -20.40
N LYS A 104 12.79 11.14 -19.77
CA LYS A 104 12.05 10.49 -18.68
C LYS A 104 12.50 10.89 -17.27
N GLY A 105 13.58 11.66 -17.13
CA GLY A 105 14.18 11.92 -15.83
C GLY A 105 14.72 10.64 -15.14
N HIS A 106 15.30 9.75 -15.93
CA HIS A 106 15.97 8.52 -15.49
C HIS A 106 17.49 8.73 -15.27
N CYS A 107 17.93 9.96 -15.01
CA CYS A 107 19.29 10.31 -14.60
C CYS A 107 19.55 9.98 -13.12
N LYS A 108 18.99 8.89 -12.60
CA LYS A 108 19.15 8.39 -11.23
C LYS A 108 19.49 6.92 -11.28
N MET A 109 20.36 6.46 -10.38
CA MET A 109 20.69 5.05 -10.29
C MET A 109 19.62 4.29 -9.50
N LEU A 110 19.26 3.10 -9.97
CA LEU A 110 18.35 2.21 -9.23
C LEU A 110 19.15 1.55 -8.10
N HIS A 111 18.77 1.77 -6.85
CA HIS A 111 19.47 1.23 -5.67
C HIS A 111 18.56 0.32 -4.85
N GLU A 112 17.86 -0.58 -5.55
CA GLU A 112 16.86 -1.47 -4.97
C GLU A 112 16.86 -2.82 -5.71
N GLY A 113 16.50 -3.89 -5.00
CA GLY A 113 16.37 -5.24 -5.56
C GLY A 113 17.70 -5.81 -6.07
N GLU A 114 17.67 -6.50 -7.22
CA GLU A 114 18.84 -7.16 -7.82
C GLU A 114 19.98 -6.18 -8.16
N ALA A 115 19.66 -4.90 -8.40
CA ALA A 115 20.67 -3.88 -8.69
C ALA A 115 21.61 -3.61 -7.50
N LEU A 116 21.18 -3.88 -6.26
CA LEU A 116 22.06 -3.76 -5.08
C LEU A 116 23.23 -4.74 -5.16
N ALA A 117 23.02 -5.94 -5.71
CA ALA A 117 24.08 -6.92 -5.87
C ALA A 117 25.13 -6.46 -6.91
N GLU A 118 24.70 -5.80 -7.99
CA GLU A 118 25.62 -5.24 -9.00
C GLU A 118 26.54 -4.16 -8.41
N TYR A 119 26.03 -3.36 -7.48
CA TYR A 119 26.79 -2.24 -6.88
C TYR A 119 27.49 -2.60 -5.57
N ALA A 120 27.32 -3.82 -5.06
CA ALA A 120 27.82 -4.22 -3.74
C ALA A 120 29.33 -3.98 -3.58
N ASP A 121 30.12 -4.24 -4.61
CA ASP A 121 31.59 -4.07 -4.59
C ASP A 121 32.05 -2.62 -4.35
N PHE A 122 31.19 -1.63 -4.63
CA PHE A 122 31.52 -0.21 -4.46
C PHE A 122 31.08 0.37 -3.09
N TYR A 123 30.33 -0.40 -2.31
CA TYR A 123 29.76 0.03 -1.03
C TYR A 123 30.20 -0.90 0.10
N ASP A 124 30.51 -0.30 1.25
CA ASP A 124 30.82 -1.02 2.47
C ASP A 124 29.82 -0.65 3.57
N TYR A 125 28.83 -1.51 3.78
CA TYR A 125 27.82 -1.36 4.82
C TYR A 125 28.22 -2.02 6.15
N SER A 126 29.44 -2.58 6.28
CA SER A 126 29.89 -3.27 7.49
C SER A 126 29.73 -2.42 8.75
N SER A 127 30.01 -1.12 8.64
CA SER A 127 29.90 -0.16 9.74
C SER A 127 28.46 0.18 10.16
N SER A 128 27.44 -0.18 9.37
CA SER A 128 26.03 0.07 9.70
C SER A 128 25.45 -0.96 10.67
N TYR A 129 26.08 -2.13 10.79
CA TYR A 129 25.66 -3.19 11.69
C TYR A 129 26.36 -3.06 13.05
N PRO A 130 25.63 -2.76 14.14
CA PRO A 130 26.22 -2.59 15.47
C PRO A 130 26.92 -3.85 16.03
N ASP A 131 26.67 -5.02 15.45
CA ASP A 131 27.25 -6.31 15.85
C ASP A 131 28.33 -6.84 14.87
N ALA A 132 28.81 -6.02 13.93
CA ALA A 132 29.72 -6.44 12.85
C ALA A 132 31.07 -7.02 13.33
N GLU A 133 31.52 -6.71 14.55
CA GLU A 133 32.82 -7.18 15.06
C GLU A 133 32.83 -8.69 15.41
N ASN A 134 31.68 -9.34 15.52
CA ASN A 134 31.56 -10.74 15.96
C ASN A 134 30.93 -11.68 14.92
N ILE A 135 30.67 -11.22 13.70
CA ILE A 135 29.94 -11.97 12.67
C ILE A 135 30.89 -12.21 11.48
N ASP A 136 31.11 -13.48 11.14
CA ASP A 136 31.88 -13.87 9.95
C ASP A 136 31.13 -13.40 8.69
N PRO A 137 31.77 -12.67 7.75
CA PRO A 137 31.12 -12.11 6.56
C PRO A 137 30.41 -13.14 5.67
N ASP A 138 30.78 -14.42 5.75
CA ASP A 138 30.11 -15.51 5.02
C ASP A 138 28.91 -16.11 5.78
N THR A 139 28.58 -15.61 6.98
CA THR A 139 27.44 -16.10 7.75
C THR A 139 26.15 -15.51 7.22
N GLU A 140 25.23 -16.36 6.74
CA GLU A 140 23.88 -15.93 6.38
C GLU A 140 23.20 -15.27 7.59
N VAL A 141 22.83 -14.00 7.45
CA VAL A 141 22.11 -13.27 8.49
C VAL A 141 20.70 -13.84 8.58
N GLU A 142 20.37 -14.51 9.68
CA GLU A 142 19.00 -14.89 9.99
C GLU A 142 18.16 -13.62 10.16
N ILE A 143 17.42 -13.25 9.12
CA ILE A 143 16.46 -12.14 9.18
C ILE A 143 15.38 -12.57 10.18
N PRO A 144 15.21 -11.86 11.32
CA PRO A 144 14.20 -12.24 12.29
C PRO A 144 12.83 -12.32 11.59
N GLU A 145 12.19 -13.48 11.65
CA GLU A 145 10.84 -13.64 11.11
C GLU A 145 9.92 -12.67 11.86
N LEU A 146 9.55 -11.61 11.16
CA LEU A 146 8.60 -10.63 11.65
C LEU A 146 7.22 -11.29 11.65
N ASP A 147 6.64 -11.45 12.84
CA ASP A 147 5.30 -12.02 12.99
C ASP A 147 4.26 -11.04 12.38
N ASP A 148 3.91 -11.30 11.12
CA ASP A 148 2.94 -10.52 10.34
C ASP A 148 1.48 -11.00 10.54
N GLY A 149 1.23 -11.97 11.42
CA GLY A 149 -0.06 -12.66 11.53
C GLY A 149 -1.22 -11.79 12.02
N ASP A 150 -0.96 -10.81 12.89
CA ASP A 150 -1.98 -10.28 13.81
C ASP A 150 -2.24 -8.76 13.70
N TYR A 151 -2.26 -8.21 12.48
CA TYR A 151 -2.46 -6.76 12.22
C TYR A 151 -1.56 -5.84 13.04
N GLN A 152 -0.46 -6.38 13.56
CA GLN A 152 0.50 -5.77 14.46
C GLN A 152 1.84 -6.35 14.11
N LEU A 153 2.85 -5.50 14.08
CA LEU A 153 4.23 -5.85 13.83
C LEU A 153 5.05 -5.52 15.08
N VAL A 154 5.69 -6.51 15.68
CA VAL A 154 6.57 -6.32 16.83
C VAL A 154 7.99 -6.14 16.31
N LEU A 155 8.56 -4.96 16.50
CA LEU A 155 9.94 -4.67 16.11
C LEU A 155 10.94 -5.31 17.08
N PRO A 156 12.20 -5.57 16.65
CA PRO A 156 13.28 -6.00 17.54
C PRO A 156 13.57 -5.05 18.71
N SER A 157 13.20 -3.77 18.57
CA SER A 157 13.25 -2.76 19.63
C SER A 157 12.17 -2.95 20.73
N GLY A 158 11.24 -3.90 20.56
CA GLY A 158 10.12 -4.17 21.46
C GLY A 158 8.89 -3.28 21.23
N SER A 159 8.93 -2.36 20.27
CA SER A 159 7.77 -1.52 19.93
C SER A 159 6.79 -2.24 19.01
N VAL A 160 5.49 -2.08 19.27
CA VAL A 160 4.41 -2.69 18.48
C VAL A 160 3.79 -1.67 17.53
N ILE A 161 3.84 -1.93 16.23
CA ILE A 161 3.26 -1.09 15.17
C ILE A 161 1.96 -1.71 14.66
N GLY A 162 0.86 -0.97 14.70
CA GLY A 162 -0.44 -1.43 14.20
C GLY A 162 -0.61 -1.27 12.68
N HIS A 163 -1.40 -2.14 12.07
CA HIS A 163 -1.70 -2.13 10.63
C HIS A 163 -2.65 -0.99 10.21
N ARG A 164 -2.43 -0.40 9.03
CA ARG A 164 -3.22 0.72 8.48
C ARG A 164 -4.72 0.44 8.37
N SER A 165 -5.14 -0.81 8.17
CA SER A 165 -6.57 -1.19 8.11
C SER A 165 -7.32 -0.89 9.41
N LEU A 166 -6.63 -0.88 10.55
CA LEU A 166 -7.19 -0.60 11.86
C LEU A 166 -7.08 0.88 12.25
N MET A 167 -6.60 1.76 11.36
CA MET A 167 -6.42 3.18 11.64
C MET A 167 -7.73 3.89 12.04
N LYS A 168 -8.88 3.41 11.56
CA LYS A 168 -10.20 3.89 12.02
C LYS A 168 -10.40 3.68 13.52
N TYR A 169 -9.94 2.54 14.05
CA TYR A 169 -10.02 2.20 15.47
C TYR A 169 -8.93 2.90 16.27
N TYR A 170 -7.70 2.98 15.75
CA TYR A 170 -6.59 3.69 16.41
C TYR A 170 -6.82 5.20 16.57
N LYS A 171 -7.64 5.80 15.70
CA LYS A 171 -8.06 7.21 15.82
C LYS A 171 -9.22 7.43 16.81
N GLN A 172 -9.85 6.38 17.33
CA GLN A 172 -10.95 6.52 18.29
C GLN A 172 -10.40 6.87 19.66
N SER A 173 -10.69 8.07 20.14
CA SER A 173 -10.54 8.43 21.54
C SER A 173 -11.81 8.02 22.29
N PHE A 174 -11.79 6.85 22.94
CA PHE A 174 -12.85 6.49 23.87
C PHE A 174 -12.62 7.18 25.21
N ASP A 175 -13.65 7.83 25.73
CA ASP A 175 -13.64 8.29 27.12
C ASP A 175 -13.57 7.06 28.03
N PRO A 176 -12.49 6.86 28.82
CA PRO A 176 -12.32 5.66 29.65
C PRO A 176 -13.43 5.51 30.70
N ASN A 177 -14.13 6.61 31.02
CA ASN A 177 -15.22 6.67 32.00
C ASN A 177 -16.63 6.71 31.39
N ARG A 178 -16.78 6.67 30.06
CA ARG A 178 -18.09 6.67 29.41
C ARG A 178 -18.70 5.28 29.47
N ALA A 179 -19.14 4.90 30.66
CA ALA A 179 -20.08 3.81 30.84
C ALA A 179 -21.30 4.04 29.92
N VAL A 180 -21.67 3.01 29.17
CA VAL A 180 -22.76 2.97 28.19
C VAL A 180 -23.98 3.76 28.68
N ALA A 181 -24.12 5.00 28.22
CA ALA A 181 -25.27 5.84 28.56
C ALA A 181 -26.50 5.30 27.83
N VAL A 182 -27.24 4.41 28.48
CA VAL A 182 -28.58 3.99 28.04
C VAL A 182 -29.42 5.28 27.90
N PRO A 183 -29.97 5.58 26.71
CA PRO A 183 -30.66 6.84 26.50
C PRO A 183 -31.94 6.86 27.34
N LYS A 184 -31.92 7.55 28.48
CA LYS A 184 -33.13 7.88 29.23
C LYS A 184 -33.96 8.81 28.35
N SER A 185 -35.18 8.41 28.03
CA SER A 185 -36.10 9.05 27.07
C SER A 185 -36.66 10.40 27.55
N ASP A 186 -35.80 11.38 27.82
CA ASP A 186 -36.21 12.71 28.28
C ASP A 186 -36.94 13.55 27.22
N LYS A 187 -36.90 13.14 25.94
CA LYS A 187 -37.66 13.77 24.85
C LYS A 187 -39.18 13.71 25.10
N LEU A 188 -39.67 12.61 25.66
CA LEU A 188 -41.10 12.41 25.93
C LEU A 188 -41.61 13.34 27.05
N LYS A 189 -40.77 13.56 28.08
CA LYS A 189 -41.08 14.50 29.17
C LYS A 189 -41.15 15.94 28.68
N ARG A 190 -40.25 16.34 27.77
CA ARG A 190 -40.26 17.68 27.16
C ARG A 190 -41.57 17.96 26.42
N VAL A 191 -42.05 17.02 25.61
CA VAL A 191 -43.33 17.15 24.88
C VAL A 191 -44.51 17.25 25.85
N LEU A 192 -44.53 16.44 26.91
CA LEU A 192 -45.58 16.49 27.93
C LEU A 192 -45.60 17.83 28.71
N HIS A 193 -44.44 18.46 28.92
CA HIS A 193 -44.35 19.80 29.50
C HIS A 193 -44.95 20.87 28.58
N HIS A 194 -44.72 20.79 27.27
CA HIS A 194 -45.34 21.72 26.31
C HIS A 194 -46.87 21.58 26.28
N TYR A 195 -47.41 20.36 26.37
CA TYR A 195 -48.87 20.16 26.41
C TYR A 195 -49.49 20.77 27.67
N ARG A 196 -48.83 20.62 28.82
CA ARG A 196 -49.26 21.28 30.07
C ARG A 196 -49.20 22.80 29.97
N ALA A 197 -48.16 23.36 29.34
CA ALA A 197 -48.02 24.81 29.16
C ALA A 197 -49.09 25.42 28.22
N LEU A 198 -49.57 24.65 27.24
CA LEU A 198 -50.66 25.05 26.33
C LEU A 198 -52.07 24.96 26.96
N GLY A 199 -52.17 24.76 28.27
CA GLY A 199 -53.44 24.70 29.00
C GLY A 199 -54.11 23.34 28.97
N TRP A 200 -53.39 22.28 28.59
CA TRP A 200 -53.84 20.89 28.75
C TRP A 200 -53.70 20.49 30.23
N ASN A 201 -54.63 20.99 31.05
CA ASN A 201 -54.64 20.75 32.48
C ASN A 201 -55.10 19.33 32.80
N GLU A 202 -54.85 18.89 34.04
CA GLU A 202 -55.30 17.58 34.53
C GLU A 202 -56.79 17.39 34.29
N THR A 203 -57.11 16.36 33.51
CA THR A 203 -58.50 15.95 33.29
C THR A 203 -59.15 15.60 34.63
N GLN A 204 -60.32 16.19 34.91
CA GLN A 204 -61.05 15.94 36.16
C GLN A 204 -61.20 14.43 36.40
N LYS A 205 -60.87 13.97 37.61
CA LYS A 205 -60.87 12.54 37.98
C LYS A 205 -62.21 11.84 37.64
N GLY A 206 -63.33 12.56 37.72
CA GLY A 206 -64.66 12.04 37.33
C GLY A 206 -64.77 11.70 35.83
N VAL A 207 -64.20 12.52 34.94
CA VAL A 207 -64.21 12.30 33.49
C VAL A 207 -63.27 11.15 33.11
N VAL A 208 -62.12 11.03 33.77
CA VAL A 208 -61.15 9.94 33.54
C VAL A 208 -61.75 8.60 33.96
N THR A 209 -62.39 8.53 35.13
CA THR A 209 -63.00 7.29 35.62
C THR A 209 -64.18 6.84 34.77
N LYS A 210 -64.98 7.77 34.24
CA LYS A 210 -66.05 7.47 33.27
C LYS A 210 -65.47 6.94 31.95
N LYS A 211 -64.49 7.63 31.36
CA LYS A 211 -63.79 7.18 30.15
C LYS A 211 -63.15 5.81 30.30
N ALA A 212 -62.50 5.54 31.45
CA ALA A 212 -61.89 4.23 31.71
C ALA A 212 -62.94 3.10 31.76
N ARG A 213 -64.11 3.35 32.37
CA ARG A 213 -65.23 2.39 32.36
C ARG A 213 -65.77 2.17 30.95
N ASP A 214 -65.96 3.24 30.19
CA ASP A 214 -66.47 3.19 28.82
C ASP A 214 -65.50 2.41 27.91
N ILE A 215 -64.19 2.67 28.01
CA ILE A 215 -63.14 1.93 27.28
C ILE A 215 -63.19 0.44 27.64
N LYS A 216 -63.26 0.11 28.94
CA LYS A 216 -63.32 -1.28 29.39
C LYS A 216 -64.59 -1.99 28.90
N TYR A 217 -65.72 -1.29 28.88
CA TYR A 217 -66.97 -1.79 28.34
C TYR A 217 -66.87 -2.04 26.83
N MET A 218 -66.35 -1.08 26.07
CA MET A 218 -66.12 -1.18 24.62
C MET A 218 -65.17 -2.33 24.27
N GLN A 219 -64.09 -2.50 25.03
CA GLN A 219 -63.16 -3.63 24.86
C GLN A 219 -63.85 -4.98 25.08
N ARG A 220 -64.67 -5.11 26.13
CA ARG A 220 -65.45 -6.34 26.36
C ARG A 220 -66.44 -6.61 25.22
N LEU A 221 -67.11 -5.58 24.73
CA LEU A 221 -68.08 -5.70 23.64
C LEU A 221 -67.38 -6.16 22.35
N ARG A 222 -66.25 -5.54 22.02
CA ARG A 222 -65.40 -5.93 20.88
C ARG A 222 -64.90 -7.36 21.02
N ALA A 223 -64.43 -7.76 22.20
CA ALA A 223 -63.98 -9.11 22.46
C ALA A 223 -65.12 -10.13 22.30
N ARG A 224 -66.30 -9.87 22.86
CA ARG A 224 -67.48 -10.74 22.73
C ARG A 224 -67.94 -10.88 21.27
N TYR A 225 -67.95 -9.78 20.52
CA TYR A 225 -68.28 -9.84 19.10
C TYR A 225 -67.24 -10.63 18.30
N SER A 226 -65.95 -10.43 18.60
CA SER A 226 -64.85 -11.18 17.99
C SER A 226 -64.95 -12.68 18.24
N THR A 227 -65.25 -13.11 19.47
CA THR A 227 -65.40 -14.53 19.78
C THR A 227 -66.61 -15.14 19.07
N GLN A 228 -67.73 -14.43 19.03
CA GLN A 228 -68.92 -14.87 18.27
C GLN A 228 -68.62 -15.03 16.77
N LEU A 229 -67.86 -14.11 16.18
CA LEU A 229 -67.39 -14.21 14.80
C LEU A 229 -66.50 -15.44 14.60
N GLN A 230 -65.55 -15.69 15.51
CA GLN A 230 -64.67 -16.86 15.47
C GLN A 230 -65.45 -18.18 15.52
N PHE A 231 -66.46 -18.30 16.41
CA PHE A 231 -67.31 -19.50 16.45
C PHE A 231 -68.13 -19.69 15.16
N LYS A 232 -68.61 -18.61 14.54
CA LYS A 232 -69.29 -18.70 13.23
C LYS A 232 -68.32 -19.06 12.11
N ALA A 233 -67.07 -18.63 12.18
CA ALA A 233 -66.03 -18.97 11.19
C ALA A 233 -65.75 -20.48 11.12
N ASN A 234 -65.93 -21.24 12.21
CA ASN A 234 -65.82 -22.69 12.20
C ASN A 234 -66.77 -23.37 11.20
N LYS A 235 -67.94 -22.77 10.91
CA LYS A 235 -68.89 -23.27 9.91
C LYS A 235 -68.45 -23.03 8.47
N MET A 236 -67.37 -22.28 8.23
CA MET A 236 -66.88 -21.99 6.88
C MET A 236 -65.89 -23.04 6.35
N GLN A 237 -65.70 -24.15 7.06
CA GLN A 237 -64.88 -25.28 6.59
C GLN A 237 -65.67 -26.14 5.58
N LYS A 238 -65.82 -25.65 4.34
CA LYS A 238 -66.65 -26.28 3.28
C LYS A 238 -66.24 -27.71 2.90
N HIS A 239 -64.98 -28.09 3.12
CA HIS A 239 -64.42 -29.40 2.80
C HIS A 239 -63.72 -30.04 4.01
N PHE A 240 -64.30 -29.91 5.20
CA PHE A 240 -63.77 -30.55 6.40
C PHE A 240 -63.84 -32.07 6.30
N ARG A 241 -62.71 -32.77 6.45
CA ARG A 241 -62.61 -34.24 6.46
C ARG A 241 -62.18 -34.71 7.86
N PRO A 242 -62.98 -35.51 8.58
CA PRO A 242 -62.57 -36.08 9.87
C PRO A 242 -61.38 -37.03 9.69
N GLN A 243 -60.43 -36.98 10.63
CA GLN A 243 -59.20 -37.80 10.58
C GLN A 243 -59.39 -39.23 11.11
N VAL A 244 -60.36 -39.44 12.00
CA VAL A 244 -60.65 -40.74 12.60
C VAL A 244 -62.15 -41.01 12.42
N ASN A 245 -62.48 -42.10 11.76
CA ASN A 245 -63.85 -42.60 11.66
C ASN A 245 -63.97 -43.76 12.65
N PHE A 246 -64.82 -43.60 13.66
CA PHE A 246 -65.25 -44.72 14.52
C PHE A 246 -66.36 -45.49 13.83
#